data_AF-A0A382JB91-F1
#
_entry.id   AF-A0A382JB91-F1
#
_cell.length_a   1.000
_cell.length_b   1.000
_cell.length_c   1.000
_cell.angle_alpha   90.00
_cell.angle_beta   90.00
_cell.angle_gamma   90.00
#
_symmetry.space_group_name_H-M   'P 1'
#
loop_
_entity.id
_entity.type
_entity.pdbx_description
1 polymer ?
#
loop_
_entity_poly.entity_id
_entity_poly.type
_entity_poly.pdbx_seq_one_letter_code
_entity_poly.pdbx_strand_id
1 'polypeptide(L)'
;KGGDLIYRFGNPNTYNSLGNKIFDRNHFPNLLENGVEGEGNILVYVNGNSTGQSIVYELEMPNNFNLLTNSNNEPNIIWSFTDENLFANKLCGAIRLSNGNTLITESDYGFWEVTNDSEIVWKYKKDEETNFFWRSYHYHDDSEAVQNLGL
;
A
#
# COMPACT_ATOMS: atom_id res chain seq x y z
N LYS A 1 -25.20 -13.70 9.92
CA LYS A 1 -25.36 -13.34 8.49
C LYS A 1 -24.13 -12.54 8.10
N GLY A 2 -23.43 -12.89 7.03
CA GLY A 2 -22.34 -12.07 6.47
C GLY A 2 -22.93 -10.91 5.64
N GLY A 3 -22.20 -9.81 5.50
CA GLY A 3 -22.63 -8.64 4.71
C GLY A 3 -22.61 -8.89 3.20
N ASP A 4 -23.07 -7.89 2.45
CA ASP A 4 -23.11 -7.91 0.98
C ASP A 4 -21.78 -7.45 0.37
N LEU A 5 -21.34 -8.10 -0.72
CA LEU A 5 -20.21 -7.62 -1.53
C LEU A 5 -20.69 -6.52 -2.48
N ILE A 6 -20.38 -5.26 -2.17
CA ILE A 6 -20.85 -4.10 -2.94
C ILE A 6 -19.86 -3.61 -4.01
N TYR A 7 -18.56 -3.91 -3.86
CA TYR A 7 -17.52 -3.47 -4.79
C TYR A 7 -16.29 -4.39 -4.73
N ARG A 8 -15.59 -4.53 -5.86
CA ARG A 8 -14.33 -5.27 -5.98
C ARG A 8 -13.51 -4.71 -7.15
N PHE A 9 -12.19 -4.80 -7.05
CA PHE A 9 -11.23 -4.33 -8.05
C PHE A 9 -9.95 -5.17 -8.03
N GLY A 10 -9.05 -4.93 -8.98
CA GLY A 10 -7.70 -5.51 -9.08
C GLY A 10 -7.54 -6.59 -10.16
N ASN A 11 -8.60 -7.33 -10.49
CA ASN A 11 -8.61 -8.31 -11.58
C ASN A 11 -9.98 -8.38 -12.29
N PRO A 12 -10.20 -7.52 -13.31
CA PRO A 12 -11.47 -7.41 -14.06
C PRO A 12 -12.02 -8.72 -14.62
N ASN A 13 -11.12 -9.65 -14.98
CA ASN A 13 -11.47 -10.96 -15.53
C ASN A 13 -12.27 -11.85 -14.57
N THR A 14 -12.33 -11.50 -13.29
CA THR A 14 -13.07 -12.27 -12.28
C THR A 14 -14.49 -11.74 -12.03
N TYR A 15 -14.90 -10.67 -12.72
CA TYR A 15 -16.11 -9.95 -12.35
C TYR A 15 -16.90 -9.21 -13.44
N ASN A 16 -16.81 -9.63 -14.70
CA ASN A 16 -17.53 -9.01 -15.84
C ASN A 16 -17.25 -7.49 -15.97
N SER A 17 -16.05 -7.09 -15.59
CA SER A 17 -15.53 -5.73 -15.75
C SER A 17 -14.51 -5.68 -16.87
N LEU A 18 -14.33 -4.50 -17.45
CA LEU A 18 -13.21 -4.17 -18.32
C LEU A 18 -12.05 -3.61 -17.49
N GLY A 19 -10.87 -3.50 -18.10
CA GLY A 19 -9.66 -2.95 -17.47
C GLY A 19 -8.50 -3.95 -17.47
N ASN A 20 -7.42 -3.57 -16.81
CA ASN A 20 -6.22 -4.40 -16.69
C ASN A 20 -6.10 -4.99 -15.28
N LYS A 21 -5.53 -6.19 -15.17
CA LYS A 21 -5.08 -6.73 -13.89
C LYS A 21 -3.84 -5.94 -13.45
N ILE A 22 -3.93 -5.24 -12.32
CA ILE A 22 -2.84 -4.39 -11.80
C ILE A 22 -2.06 -5.04 -10.65
N PHE A 23 -2.61 -6.07 -10.02
CA PHE A 23 -1.99 -6.73 -8.88
C PHE A 23 -1.35 -8.07 -9.22
N ASP A 24 -0.08 -8.23 -8.90
CA ASP A 24 0.60 -9.50 -8.82
C ASP A 24 1.12 -9.73 -7.40
N ARG A 25 0.32 -10.46 -6.62
CA ARG A 25 0.46 -10.66 -5.16
C ARG A 25 0.48 -9.34 -4.40
N ASN A 26 -0.71 -8.81 -4.15
CA ASN A 26 -0.87 -7.60 -3.34
C ASN A 26 -0.80 -7.92 -1.84
N HIS A 27 -0.29 -6.96 -1.09
CA HIS A 27 -0.24 -6.97 0.36
C HIS A 27 -0.69 -5.63 0.91
N PHE A 28 -1.33 -5.72 2.08
CA PHE A 28 -1.72 -4.59 2.91
C PHE A 28 -2.44 -3.46 2.15
N PRO A 29 -3.65 -3.72 1.61
CA PRO A 29 -4.55 -2.62 1.29
C PRO A 29 -4.80 -1.80 2.56
N ASN A 30 -4.33 -0.56 2.56
CA ASN A 30 -4.35 0.34 3.69
C ASN A 30 -5.19 1.57 3.33
N LEU A 31 -6.38 1.67 3.93
CA LEU A 31 -7.24 2.85 3.80
C LEU A 31 -6.55 4.02 4.51
N LEU A 32 -6.42 5.14 3.81
CA LEU A 32 -5.87 6.36 4.37
C LEU A 32 -6.97 7.06 5.17
N GLU A 33 -6.74 7.23 6.47
CA GLU A 33 -7.69 7.78 7.44
C GLU A 33 -6.97 8.77 8.37
N ASN A 34 -7.75 9.49 9.18
CA ASN A 34 -7.24 10.37 10.25
C ASN A 34 -6.45 11.59 9.74
N GLY A 35 -6.91 12.23 8.66
CA GLY A 35 -6.37 13.52 8.20
C GLY A 35 -5.00 13.44 7.51
N VAL A 36 -4.48 12.24 7.23
CA VAL A 36 -3.29 12.12 6.39
C VAL A 36 -3.62 12.52 4.94
N GLU A 37 -2.62 12.99 4.20
CA GLU A 37 -2.79 13.31 2.79
C GLU A 37 -3.35 12.10 2.02
N GLY A 38 -4.32 12.32 1.13
CA GLY A 38 -5.00 11.23 0.43
C GLY A 38 -6.07 10.49 1.23
N GLU A 39 -6.56 11.04 2.36
CA GLU A 39 -7.66 10.45 3.14
C GLU A 39 -8.83 9.99 2.25
N GLY A 40 -9.28 8.75 2.46
CA GLY A 40 -10.28 8.05 1.63
C GLY A 40 -9.70 7.18 0.51
N ASN A 41 -8.44 7.40 0.13
CA ASN A 41 -7.73 6.56 -0.84
C ASN A 41 -7.19 5.28 -0.17
N ILE A 42 -6.76 4.32 -1.00
CA ILE A 42 -6.13 3.09 -0.51
C ILE A 42 -4.70 2.99 -1.05
N LEU A 43 -3.73 2.81 -0.15
CA LEU A 43 -2.40 2.34 -0.51
C LEU A 43 -2.39 0.81 -0.62
N VAL A 44 -1.72 0.27 -1.64
CA VAL A 44 -1.54 -1.17 -1.81
C VAL A 44 -0.09 -1.45 -2.22
N TYR A 45 0.59 -2.34 -1.48
CA TYR A 45 1.88 -2.87 -1.91
C TYR A 45 1.65 -4.06 -2.85
N VAL A 46 2.38 -4.14 -3.95
CA VAL A 46 2.32 -5.25 -4.92
C VAL A 46 3.71 -5.82 -5.08
N ASN A 47 3.87 -7.12 -4.81
CA ASN A 47 5.20 -7.74 -4.86
C ASN A 47 5.78 -7.79 -6.28
N GLY A 48 4.93 -7.98 -7.29
CA GLY A 48 5.35 -8.03 -8.69
C GLY A 48 6.19 -9.27 -9.02
N ASN A 49 5.92 -10.41 -8.39
CA ASN A 49 6.70 -11.66 -8.51
C ASN A 49 6.99 -12.11 -9.95
N SER A 50 6.08 -11.85 -10.88
CA SER A 50 6.25 -12.17 -12.30
C SER A 50 7.25 -11.26 -13.02
N THR A 51 7.47 -10.05 -12.51
CA THR A 51 8.40 -9.06 -13.06
C THR A 51 9.69 -8.94 -12.26
N GLY A 52 9.70 -9.39 -11.00
CA GLY A 52 10.83 -9.20 -10.08
C GLY A 52 10.94 -7.76 -9.55
N GLN A 53 9.88 -6.96 -9.67
CA GLN A 53 9.86 -5.54 -9.34
C GLN A 53 8.61 -5.22 -8.52
N SER A 54 8.79 -4.79 -7.28
CA SER A 54 7.66 -4.39 -6.44
C SER A 54 7.23 -2.94 -6.72
N ILE A 55 5.95 -2.66 -6.51
CA ILE A 55 5.34 -1.33 -6.70
C ILE A 55 4.32 -1.06 -5.60
N VAL A 56 4.25 0.18 -5.12
CA VAL A 56 3.18 0.68 -4.27
C VAL A 56 2.24 1.51 -5.13
N TYR A 57 0.94 1.29 -5.01
CA TYR A 57 -0.09 2.11 -5.64
C TYR A 57 -0.88 2.88 -4.59
N GLU A 58 -1.25 4.12 -4.90
CA GLU A 58 -2.37 4.83 -4.27
C GLU A 58 -3.56 4.84 -5.22
N LEU A 59 -4.69 4.36 -4.73
CA LEU A 59 -5.92 4.19 -5.48
C LEU A 59 -6.96 5.17 -4.95
N GLU A 60 -7.41 6.07 -5.83
CA GLU A 60 -8.56 6.92 -5.55
C GLU A 60 -9.83 6.06 -5.56
N MET A 61 -10.45 5.93 -4.39
CA MET A 61 -11.65 5.12 -4.25
C MET A 61 -12.88 5.85 -4.78
N PRO A 62 -13.78 5.17 -5.50
CA PRO A 62 -14.97 5.82 -6.02
C PRO A 62 -15.92 6.20 -4.88
N ASN A 63 -16.55 7.37 -4.98
CA ASN A 63 -17.58 7.82 -4.04
C ASN A 63 -18.83 6.91 -4.05
N ASN A 64 -19.07 6.20 -5.15
CA ASN A 64 -20.19 5.27 -5.30
C ASN A 64 -19.66 3.87 -5.59
N PHE A 65 -19.88 2.96 -4.65
CA PHE A 65 -19.54 1.54 -4.77
C PHE A 65 -20.59 0.80 -5.60
N ASN A 66 -20.47 0.92 -6.93
CA ASN A 66 -21.33 0.25 -7.88
C ASN A 66 -20.49 -0.46 -8.95
N LEU A 67 -20.92 -1.67 -9.33
CA LEU A 67 -20.28 -2.46 -10.38
C LEU A 67 -21.19 -2.49 -11.61
N LEU A 68 -20.75 -1.83 -12.67
CA LEU A 68 -21.43 -1.83 -13.95
C LEU A 68 -20.85 -2.92 -14.85
N THR A 69 -21.72 -3.79 -15.37
CA THR A 69 -21.34 -4.83 -16.34
C THR A 69 -20.74 -4.21 -17.59
N ASN A 70 -19.72 -4.85 -18.17
CA ASN A 70 -19.05 -4.40 -19.41
C ASN A 70 -18.50 -2.97 -19.33
N SER A 71 -18.20 -2.50 -18.13
CA SER A 71 -17.58 -1.19 -17.88
C SER A 71 -16.26 -1.38 -17.14
N ASN A 72 -15.34 -0.40 -17.24
CA ASN A 72 -14.17 -0.39 -16.37
C ASN A 72 -14.59 0.11 -14.99
N ASN A 73 -14.50 -0.76 -13.98
CA ASN A 73 -14.84 -0.44 -12.60
C ASN A 73 -13.60 -0.30 -11.71
N GLU A 74 -12.38 -0.38 -12.26
CA GLU A 74 -11.14 -0.26 -11.49
C GLU A 74 -10.97 1.18 -10.97
N PRO A 75 -10.44 1.38 -9.75
CA PRO A 75 -10.13 2.70 -9.22
C PRO A 75 -8.99 3.36 -10.01
N ASN A 76 -8.95 4.70 -9.98
CA ASN A 76 -7.85 5.45 -10.59
C ASN A 76 -6.58 5.25 -9.76
N ILE A 77 -5.47 4.92 -10.42
CA ILE A 77 -4.14 5.01 -9.82
C ILE A 77 -3.73 6.46 -9.90
N ILE A 78 -3.67 7.15 -8.76
CA ILE A 78 -3.33 8.58 -8.69
C ILE A 78 -1.87 8.81 -8.30
N TRP A 79 -1.25 7.80 -7.68
CA TRP A 79 0.17 7.81 -7.35
C TRP A 79 0.71 6.38 -7.37
N SER A 80 2.01 6.26 -7.65
CA SER A 80 2.71 4.99 -7.51
C SER A 80 4.19 5.22 -7.27
N PHE A 81 4.81 4.30 -6.51
CA PHE A 81 6.26 4.28 -6.32
C PHE A 81 6.83 2.90 -6.61
N THR A 82 7.92 2.90 -7.39
CA THR A 82 8.78 1.73 -7.65
C THR A 82 10.22 2.23 -7.78
N ASP A 83 11.19 1.38 -7.49
CA ASP A 83 12.62 1.65 -7.63
C ASP A 83 13.31 0.38 -8.12
N GLU A 84 14.36 0.48 -8.94
CA GLU A 84 15.08 -0.70 -9.45
C GLU A 84 15.61 -1.66 -8.35
N ASN A 85 15.76 -1.15 -7.12
CA ASN A 85 16.20 -1.92 -5.95
C ASN A 85 15.06 -2.32 -4.99
N LEU A 86 13.81 -1.98 -5.31
CA LEU A 86 12.64 -2.32 -4.49
C LEU A 86 12.05 -3.67 -4.93
N PHE A 87 12.34 -4.74 -4.19
CA PHE A 87 11.68 -6.02 -4.43
C PHE A 87 11.58 -6.90 -3.19
N ALA A 88 10.36 -7.29 -2.85
CA ALA A 88 10.10 -8.35 -1.89
C ALA A 88 8.96 -9.23 -2.38
N ASN A 89 9.16 -10.54 -2.34
CA ASN A 89 8.26 -11.53 -2.95
C ASN A 89 7.13 -12.01 -2.02
N LYS A 90 7.07 -11.48 -0.80
CA LYS A 90 6.17 -11.87 0.29
C LYS A 90 6.03 -10.73 1.29
N LEU A 91 4.95 -10.77 2.08
CA LEU A 91 4.71 -9.79 3.16
C LEU A 91 4.77 -8.37 2.57
N CYS A 92 5.13 -7.34 3.35
CA CYS A 92 5.21 -5.93 2.93
C CYS A 92 3.94 -5.11 3.19
N GLY A 93 4.10 -3.80 2.99
CA GLY A 93 3.04 -2.81 3.11
C GLY A 93 3.55 -1.39 2.91
N ALA A 94 2.64 -0.43 2.81
CA ALA A 94 2.94 0.99 2.76
C ALA A 94 1.95 1.77 3.64
N ILE A 95 2.43 2.80 4.32
CA ILE A 95 1.64 3.68 5.17
C ILE A 95 1.99 5.14 4.86
N ARG A 96 0.96 5.98 4.65
CA ARG A 96 1.10 7.43 4.58
C ARG A 96 1.36 7.99 5.99
N LEU A 97 2.40 8.80 6.13
CA LEU A 97 2.79 9.49 7.34
C LEU A 97 2.12 10.87 7.40
N SER A 98 2.10 11.48 8.59
CA SER A 98 1.52 12.80 8.83
C SER A 98 2.23 13.94 8.09
N ASN A 99 3.50 13.76 7.72
CA ASN A 99 4.27 14.71 6.91
C ASN A 99 3.99 14.60 5.40
N GLY A 100 3.08 13.71 4.97
CA GLY A 100 2.76 13.46 3.56
C GLY A 100 3.62 12.38 2.89
N ASN A 101 4.73 11.97 3.51
CA ASN A 101 5.58 10.91 2.98
C ASN A 101 4.93 9.53 3.12
N THR A 102 5.42 8.56 2.37
CA THR A 102 4.99 7.17 2.45
C THR A 102 6.12 6.31 3.01
N LEU A 103 5.86 5.64 4.14
CA LEU A 103 6.73 4.62 4.72
C LEU A 103 6.40 3.25 4.12
N ILE A 104 7.34 2.68 3.39
CA ILE A 104 7.23 1.38 2.73
C ILE A 104 8.01 0.34 3.55
N THR A 105 7.36 -0.78 3.88
CA THR A 105 8.04 -1.97 4.39
C THR A 105 8.34 -2.91 3.23
N GLU A 106 9.62 -3.13 2.96
CA GLU A 106 10.10 -4.17 2.05
C GLU A 106 10.64 -5.33 2.92
N SER A 107 9.95 -6.48 2.90
CA SER A 107 10.11 -7.49 3.96
C SER A 107 11.53 -7.99 4.15
N ASP A 108 12.27 -8.14 3.06
CA ASP A 108 13.62 -8.73 3.06
C ASP A 108 14.73 -7.67 3.12
N TYR A 109 14.41 -6.38 2.94
CA TYR A 109 15.38 -5.28 3.03
C TYR A 109 15.25 -4.49 4.33
N GLY A 110 14.04 -4.03 4.65
CA GLY A 110 13.82 -3.04 5.70
C GLY A 110 12.74 -2.02 5.33
N PHE A 111 13.06 -0.74 5.49
CA PHE A 111 12.10 0.36 5.34
C PHE A 111 12.61 1.45 4.41
N TRP A 112 11.68 2.10 3.73
CA TRP A 112 11.92 3.24 2.85
C TRP A 112 10.93 4.33 3.19
N GLU A 113 11.38 5.57 3.32
CA GLU A 113 10.50 6.73 3.35
C GLU A 113 10.65 7.49 2.05
N VAL A 114 9.53 7.70 1.36
CA VAL A 114 9.49 8.34 0.05
C VAL A 114 8.52 9.52 0.04
N THR A 115 8.87 10.60 -0.63
CA THR A 115 8.00 11.75 -0.82
C THR A 115 6.93 11.47 -1.88
N ASN A 116 5.90 12.31 -1.96
CA ASN A 116 4.91 12.21 -3.05
C ASN A 116 5.51 12.49 -4.43
N ASP A 117 6.63 13.22 -4.50
CA ASP A 117 7.43 13.44 -5.71
C ASP A 117 8.34 12.24 -6.05
N SER A 118 8.19 11.11 -5.35
CA SER A 118 8.96 9.87 -5.54
C SER A 118 10.45 9.98 -5.20
N GLU A 119 10.83 10.92 -4.33
CA GLU A 119 12.20 11.01 -3.81
C GLU A 119 12.35 10.13 -2.57
N ILE A 120 13.42 9.34 -2.51
CA ILE A 120 13.76 8.54 -1.34
C ILE A 120 14.49 9.43 -0.34
N VAL A 121 13.85 9.75 0.78
CA VAL A 121 14.40 10.65 1.81
C VAL A 121 15.02 9.91 2.98
N TRP A 122 14.65 8.65 3.19
CA TRP A 122 15.26 7.80 4.20
C TRP A 122 15.16 6.32 3.86
N LYS A 123 16.15 5.55 4.33
CA LYS A 123 16.14 4.08 4.25
C LYS A 123 16.68 3.49 5.53
N TYR A 124 16.11 2.37 5.94
CA TYR A 124 16.68 1.49 6.96
C TYR A 124 16.86 0.10 6.38
N LYS A 125 18.07 -0.43 6.53
CA LYS A 125 18.40 -1.80 6.16
C LYS A 125 18.43 -2.65 7.42
N LYS A 126 17.73 -3.77 7.39
CA LYS A 126 17.76 -4.79 8.44
C LYS A 126 19.19 -5.29 8.67
N ASP A 127 19.50 -5.69 9.90
CA ASP A 127 20.74 -6.40 10.20
C ASP A 127 20.73 -7.84 9.66
N GLU A 128 21.86 -8.53 9.79
CA GLU A 128 22.02 -9.91 9.31
C GLU A 128 21.23 -10.93 10.14
N GLU A 129 20.90 -10.62 11.39
CA GLU A 129 20.17 -11.51 12.32
C GLU A 129 18.65 -11.45 12.08
N THR A 130 18.16 -10.33 11.58
CA THR A 130 16.75 -10.12 11.27
C THR A 130 16.38 -10.89 10.01
N ASN A 131 15.50 -11.89 10.13
CA ASN A 131 15.06 -12.67 8.97
C ASN A 131 14.25 -11.83 7.97
N PHE A 132 13.17 -11.21 8.44
CA PHE A 132 12.30 -10.34 7.64
C PHE A 132 11.46 -9.43 8.54
N PHE A 133 10.98 -8.32 8.00
CA PHE A 133 9.90 -7.53 8.59
C PHE A 133 8.56 -7.93 7.98
N TRP A 134 7.55 -8.14 8.81
CA TRP A 134 6.21 -8.41 8.30
C TRP A 134 5.55 -7.14 7.78
N ARG A 135 5.50 -6.11 8.62
CA ARG A 135 4.88 -4.81 8.36
C ARG A 135 5.35 -3.79 9.41
N SER A 136 5.51 -2.53 9.02
CA SER A 136 5.66 -1.41 9.96
C SER A 136 4.30 -0.82 10.35
N TYR A 137 4.24 -0.28 11.55
CA TYR A 137 3.23 0.69 11.97
C TYR A 137 3.99 1.89 12.51
N HIS A 138 3.49 3.10 12.24
CA HIS A 138 4.09 4.31 12.75
C HIS A 138 3.24 4.86 13.89
N TYR A 139 3.91 5.48 14.85
CA TYR A 139 3.30 6.23 15.93
C TYR A 139 4.09 7.51 16.11
N HIS A 140 3.39 8.61 16.30
CA HIS A 140 4.03 9.85 16.71
C HIS A 140 4.56 9.68 18.15
N ASP A 141 5.66 10.36 18.48
CA ASP A 141 6.34 10.25 19.77
C ASP A 141 5.44 10.67 20.95
N ASP A 142 4.58 11.65 20.72
CA ASP A 142 3.57 12.11 21.67
C ASP A 142 2.29 11.27 21.72
N SER A 143 2.17 10.19 20.92
CA SER A 143 0.97 9.37 20.90
C SER A 143 0.77 8.63 22.22
N GLU A 144 -0.49 8.48 22.65
CA GLU A 144 -0.84 7.74 23.87
C GLU A 144 -0.29 6.31 23.84
N ALA A 145 -0.25 5.68 22.66
CA ALA A 145 0.34 4.36 22.46
C ALA A 145 1.83 4.32 22.85
N VAL A 146 2.61 5.34 22.47
CA VAL A 146 4.04 5.42 22.81
C VAL A 146 4.22 5.78 24.29
N GLN A 147 3.46 6.75 24.81
CA GLN A 147 3.50 7.12 26.22
C GLN A 147 3.21 5.94 27.15
N ASN A 148 2.25 5.09 26.76
CA ASN A 148 1.88 3.89 27.51
C ASN A 148 2.97 2.79 27.51
N LEU A 149 3.97 2.86 26.63
CA LEU A 149 5.12 1.94 26.64
C LEU A 149 6.16 2.31 27.69
N GLY A 150 6.12 3.51 28.27
CA GLY A 150 7.07 3.97 29.28
C GLY A 150 8.52 4.06 28.78
N LEU A 151 8.69 4.30 27.48
CA LEU A 151 9.98 4.52 26.82
C LEU A 151 10.55 5.91 27.13
#